data_AF-A0A9J7BNR3-F1
#
_entry.id   AF-A0A9J7BNR3-F1
#
_cell.length_a   1.000
_cell.length_b   1.000
_cell.length_c   1.000
_cell.angle_alpha   90.00
_cell.angle_beta   90.00
_cell.angle_gamma   90.00
#
_symmetry.space_group_name_H-M   'P 1'
#
loop_
_entity.id
_entity.type
_entity.pdbx_description
1 polymer ?
#
loop_
_entity_poly.entity_id
_entity_poly.type
_entity_poly.pdbx_seq_one_letter_code
_entity_poly.pdbx_strand_id
1 'polypeptide(L)'
;MTHIFRNNRFAQSNLNRNEGTPCVPDESATEVDVHGSPVSTRPSEWFVCFVPGLQRQWWHRFTHPKHKHVFALKTVGEGQWVIYEPWWNRIMVTGLWIDEAVKFLRWGATGSILRVREQIPGDGSQARGWANCAVQISLMLGRPYWCWTPHGLYRRLAAECGVERVDLTEFLETTITSATQKIISDGLGHLPALLRLEPEAALMNVAERISNIMFSPRYLALPRFAVSEGSRFPTAAAAFFTHGPLQVKTAVSAVVSHHCRAAERIHDCELEKLSQAFLSLLRGNLHLEAVLGCETEPSQADLTAREVCGRSPSPVDQRTGAGSEESSMGG
;
A
#
# COMPACT_ATOMS: atom_id res chain seq x y z
N MET A 1 -4.83 -44.81 51.08
CA MET A 1 -5.35 -43.91 52.12
C MET A 1 -4.90 -42.50 51.78
N THR A 2 -5.69 -41.45 51.55
CA THR A 2 -7.14 -41.19 51.52
C THR A 2 -7.21 -39.75 50.98
N HIS A 3 -8.04 -39.50 49.95
CA HIS A 3 -8.72 -38.25 49.52
C HIS A 3 -8.06 -36.86 49.79
N ILE A 4 -8.10 -35.89 48.86
CA ILE A 4 -9.32 -35.17 48.47
C ILE A 4 -9.13 -34.53 47.09
N PHE A 5 -9.92 -35.01 46.13
CA PHE A 5 -10.37 -34.27 44.95
C PHE A 5 -11.62 -33.48 45.35
N ARG A 6 -11.74 -32.23 44.88
CA ARG A 6 -13.06 -31.58 44.72
C ARG A 6 -13.18 -31.02 43.31
N ASN A 7 -13.94 -31.77 42.51
CA ASN A 7 -14.70 -31.28 41.38
C ASN A 7 -15.45 -29.99 41.73
N ASN A 8 -15.55 -29.06 40.80
CA ASN A 8 -16.84 -28.42 40.58
C ASN A 8 -17.04 -28.06 39.11
N ARG A 9 -18.01 -28.75 38.51
CA ARG A 9 -18.67 -28.38 37.26
C ARG A 9 -19.32 -27.02 37.48
N PHE A 10 -18.93 -26.00 36.73
CA PHE A 10 -19.82 -24.86 36.52
C PHE A 10 -20.74 -25.20 35.36
N ALA A 11 -21.92 -25.68 35.74
CA ALA A 11 -23.07 -25.79 34.87
C ALA A 11 -23.50 -24.40 34.39
N GLN A 12 -23.81 -24.32 33.10
CA GLN A 12 -24.60 -23.26 32.51
C GLN A 12 -25.95 -23.19 33.23
N SER A 13 -26.18 -22.12 33.97
CA SER A 13 -27.52 -21.69 34.36
C SER A 13 -27.46 -20.24 34.83
N ASN A 14 -28.38 -19.42 34.33
CA ASN A 14 -28.67 -18.04 34.71
C ASN A 14 -27.99 -16.94 33.87
N LEU A 15 -28.35 -16.93 32.57
CA LEU A 15 -28.68 -15.66 31.92
C LEU A 15 -29.88 -15.04 32.67
N ASN A 16 -29.85 -13.73 32.89
CA ASN A 16 -30.81 -12.89 33.63
C ASN A 16 -30.56 -12.72 35.14
N ARG A 17 -29.60 -11.85 35.47
CA ARG A 17 -29.78 -10.84 36.53
C ARG A 17 -28.86 -9.65 36.26
N ASN A 18 -29.43 -8.63 35.63
CA ASN A 18 -28.89 -7.28 35.57
C ASN A 18 -29.04 -6.65 36.95
N GLU A 19 -27.94 -6.48 37.68
CA GLU A 19 -27.83 -5.54 38.80
C GLU A 19 -26.59 -4.66 38.58
N GLY A 20 -26.83 -3.44 38.09
CA GLY A 20 -26.17 -2.24 38.60
C GLY A 20 -24.69 -2.02 38.29
N THR A 21 -24.29 -2.08 37.03
CA THR A 21 -23.24 -1.16 36.55
C THR A 21 -23.94 -0.13 35.67
N PRO A 22 -23.76 1.20 35.84
CA PRO A 22 -24.34 2.18 34.93
C PRO A 22 -23.57 2.09 33.60
N CYS A 23 -23.88 1.05 32.82
CA CYS A 23 -23.40 0.90 31.47
C CYS A 23 -24.31 1.73 30.56
N VAL A 24 -23.68 2.57 29.75
CA VAL A 24 -24.12 3.22 28.50
C VAL A 24 -25.65 3.14 28.23
N PRO A 25 -26.37 4.28 28.11
CA PRO A 25 -27.80 4.32 27.81
C PRO A 25 -28.20 3.39 26.66
N ASP A 26 -29.36 2.73 26.81
CA ASP A 26 -29.85 1.61 25.99
C ASP A 26 -29.87 1.90 24.47
N GLU A 27 -30.07 3.16 24.07
CA GLU A 27 -30.03 3.60 22.65
C GLU A 27 -28.62 3.65 22.03
N SER A 28 -27.58 3.46 22.85
CA SER A 28 -26.17 3.46 22.46
C SER A 28 -25.44 2.14 22.76
N ALA A 29 -26.21 1.09 23.09
CA ALA A 29 -25.68 -0.25 23.29
C ALA A 29 -25.11 -0.79 21.96
N THR A 30 -23.80 -0.75 21.82
CA THR A 30 -23.13 -1.31 20.64
C THR A 30 -23.26 -2.83 20.66
N GLU A 31 -23.75 -3.42 19.57
CA GLU A 31 -23.78 -4.88 19.43
C GLU A 31 -22.36 -5.44 19.60
N VAL A 32 -22.20 -6.38 20.52
CA VAL A 32 -20.94 -7.08 20.75
C VAL A 32 -21.05 -8.51 20.29
N ASP A 33 -19.97 -9.02 19.69
CA ASP A 33 -19.89 -10.41 19.28
C ASP A 33 -19.73 -11.37 20.48
N VAL A 34 -19.64 -12.67 20.19
CA VAL A 34 -19.48 -13.72 21.21
C VAL A 34 -18.19 -13.58 22.05
N HIS A 35 -17.26 -12.71 21.63
CA HIS A 35 -16.03 -12.40 22.34
C HIS A 35 -16.05 -11.02 23.02
N GLY A 36 -17.20 -10.34 23.04
CA GLY A 36 -17.36 -9.02 23.63
C GLY A 36 -16.76 -7.89 22.78
N SER A 37 -16.43 -8.16 21.51
CA SER A 37 -15.92 -7.14 20.59
C SER A 37 -17.07 -6.45 19.87
N PRO A 38 -17.09 -5.11 19.78
CA PRO A 38 -18.03 -4.37 18.94
C PRO A 38 -17.97 -4.76 17.45
N VAL A 39 -16.83 -5.30 17.00
CA VAL A 39 -16.61 -5.71 15.60
C VAL A 39 -15.84 -7.02 15.59
N SER A 40 -16.42 -8.04 14.95
CA SER A 40 -15.71 -9.29 14.69
C SER A 40 -14.65 -9.08 13.62
N THR A 41 -13.41 -9.40 13.95
CA THR A 41 -12.26 -9.29 13.04
C THR A 41 -11.67 -10.66 12.76
N ARG A 42 -11.22 -10.88 11.53
CA ARG A 42 -10.52 -12.11 11.16
C ARG A 42 -9.04 -11.99 11.51
N PRO A 43 -8.38 -13.08 11.94
CA PRO A 43 -6.93 -13.07 12.15
C PRO A 43 -6.16 -12.61 10.92
N SER A 44 -5.35 -11.57 11.09
CA SER A 44 -4.44 -11.01 10.08
C SER A 44 -3.01 -11.53 10.25
N GLU A 45 -2.24 -11.43 9.18
CA GLU A 45 -0.79 -11.63 9.21
C GLU A 45 -0.06 -10.33 9.56
N TRP A 46 0.96 -10.45 10.42
CA TRP A 46 1.84 -9.37 10.84
C TRP A 46 3.29 -9.70 10.56
N PHE A 47 4.05 -8.71 10.11
CA PHE A 47 5.50 -8.73 9.97
C PHE A 47 6.13 -8.15 11.23
N VAL A 48 6.49 -9.03 12.17
CA VAL A 48 7.09 -8.66 13.46
C VAL A 48 8.59 -8.46 13.25
N CYS A 49 9.04 -7.22 13.40
CA CYS A 49 10.40 -6.78 13.13
C CYS A 49 11.18 -6.61 14.43
N PHE A 50 12.22 -7.42 14.61
CA PHE A 50 13.17 -7.33 15.71
C PHE A 50 14.42 -6.61 15.23
N VAL A 51 14.79 -5.53 15.92
CA VAL A 51 15.77 -4.59 15.38
C VAL A 51 16.81 -4.15 16.41
N PRO A 52 18.02 -3.75 15.97
CA PRO A 52 18.97 -3.04 16.81
C PRO A 52 18.41 -1.65 17.14
N GLY A 53 18.80 -1.10 18.29
CA GLY A 53 18.40 0.23 18.71
C GLY A 53 19.05 1.32 17.86
N LEU A 54 18.29 2.35 17.50
CA LEU A 54 18.75 3.48 16.67
C LEU A 54 19.82 4.33 17.36
N GLN A 55 19.77 4.44 18.68
CA GLN A 55 20.72 5.21 19.48
C GLN A 55 21.35 4.33 20.55
N ARG A 56 22.63 4.56 20.85
CA ARG A 56 23.34 3.80 21.88
C ARG A 56 22.78 4.14 23.27
N GLN A 57 22.18 3.15 23.92
CA GLN A 57 21.75 3.25 25.30
C GLN A 57 22.70 2.47 26.22
N TRP A 58 22.78 2.87 27.49
CA TRP A 58 23.67 2.25 28.47
C TRP A 58 23.35 0.75 28.68
N TRP A 59 22.07 0.38 28.61
CA TRP A 59 21.59 -1.00 28.78
C TRP A 59 21.81 -1.88 27.55
N HIS A 60 22.24 -1.34 26.40
CA HIS A 60 22.51 -2.11 25.17
C HIS A 60 23.58 -3.19 25.34
N ARG A 61 24.44 -3.08 26.36
CA ARG A 61 25.47 -4.09 26.66
C ARG A 61 24.90 -5.37 27.27
N PHE A 62 23.69 -5.31 27.82
CA PHE A 62 23.06 -6.42 28.53
C PHE A 62 21.94 -7.08 27.71
N THR A 63 21.73 -6.64 26.46
CA THR A 63 20.68 -7.13 25.58
C THR A 63 21.23 -7.67 24.27
N HIS A 64 20.44 -8.50 23.60
CA HIS A 64 20.84 -9.10 22.33
C HIS A 64 21.19 -8.00 21.30
N PRO A 65 22.34 -8.07 20.61
CA PRO A 65 22.84 -6.97 19.78
C PRO A 65 21.89 -6.59 18.65
N LYS A 66 21.16 -7.57 18.10
CA LYS A 66 20.22 -7.38 16.99
C LYS A 66 18.76 -7.20 17.41
N HIS A 67 18.37 -7.53 18.64
CA HIS A 67 16.96 -7.55 19.07
C HIS A 67 16.80 -6.68 20.32
N LYS A 68 16.98 -5.38 20.13
CA LYS A 68 16.88 -4.36 21.19
C LYS A 68 15.52 -3.70 21.23
N HIS A 69 14.81 -3.73 20.11
CA HIS A 69 13.48 -3.19 19.94
C HIS A 69 12.64 -4.11 19.05
N VAL A 70 11.31 -4.00 19.13
CA VAL A 70 10.36 -4.75 18.31
C VAL A 70 9.14 -3.91 17.95
N PHE A 71 8.72 -4.01 16.70
CA PHE A 71 7.49 -3.43 16.17
C PHE A 71 6.86 -4.40 15.17
N ALA A 72 5.66 -4.08 14.68
CA ALA A 72 4.98 -4.89 13.69
C ALA A 72 4.42 -4.04 12.56
N LEU A 73 4.39 -4.59 11.35
CA LEU A 73 3.60 -4.03 10.26
C LEU A 73 2.62 -5.07 9.73
N LYS A 74 1.53 -4.62 9.13
CA LYS A 74 0.69 -5.46 8.28
C LYS A 74 0.25 -4.70 7.06
N THR A 75 -0.01 -5.42 5.98
CA THR A 75 -0.74 -4.87 4.85
C THR A 75 -2.20 -4.71 5.25
N VAL A 76 -2.76 -3.53 5.01
CA VAL A 76 -4.19 -3.28 4.96
C VAL A 76 -4.60 -3.18 3.48
N GLY A 77 -5.89 -3.18 3.17
CA GLY A 77 -6.37 -3.20 1.78
C GLY A 77 -5.70 -2.17 0.88
N GLU A 78 -5.76 -2.41 -0.44
CA GLU A 78 -5.35 -1.44 -1.47
C GLU A 78 -3.86 -1.03 -1.48
N GLY A 79 -2.98 -1.86 -0.91
CA GLY A 79 -1.53 -1.62 -0.93
C GLY A 79 -1.04 -0.70 0.17
N GLN A 80 -1.92 -0.32 1.09
CA GLN A 80 -1.55 0.38 2.32
C GLN A 80 -0.97 -0.58 3.35
N TRP A 81 -0.20 -0.02 4.26
CA TRP A 81 0.41 -0.71 5.37
C TRP A 81 -0.01 -0.02 6.66
N VAL A 82 -0.18 -0.78 7.73
CA VAL A 82 -0.29 -0.22 9.09
C VAL A 82 0.94 -0.64 9.85
N ILE A 83 1.62 0.33 10.45
CA ILE A 83 2.64 0.08 11.46
C ILE A 83 2.02 0.14 12.85
N TYR A 84 2.42 -0.79 13.71
CA TYR A 84 2.22 -0.73 15.15
C TYR A 84 3.60 -0.72 15.81
N GLU A 85 3.95 0.43 16.39
CA GLU A 85 5.30 0.72 16.82
C GLU A 85 5.29 1.30 18.25
N PRO A 86 5.54 0.45 19.25
CA PRO A 86 5.48 0.81 20.67
C PRO A 86 6.81 1.41 21.16
N TRP A 87 6.88 2.74 21.27
CA TRP A 87 7.99 3.46 21.88
C TRP A 87 7.84 3.47 23.41
N TRP A 88 8.94 3.79 24.10
CA TRP A 88 8.92 3.92 25.57
C TRP A 88 7.91 4.96 26.08
N ASN A 89 7.65 6.01 25.29
CA ASN A 89 6.80 7.14 25.67
C ASN A 89 5.50 7.26 24.85
N ARG A 90 5.31 6.46 23.80
CA ARG A 90 4.13 6.53 22.92
C ARG A 90 3.94 5.26 22.11
N ILE A 91 2.71 4.97 21.70
CA ILE A 91 2.41 3.95 20.71
C ILE A 91 2.11 4.67 19.39
N MET A 92 2.85 4.35 18.34
CA MET A 92 2.61 4.89 17.01
C MET A 92 1.82 3.86 16.19
N VAL A 93 0.64 4.27 15.72
CA VAL A 93 -0.18 3.52 14.77
C VAL A 93 -0.46 4.42 13.59
N THR A 94 0.04 4.05 12.41
CA THR A 94 -0.01 4.93 11.24
C THR A 94 -0.15 4.13 9.95
N GLY A 95 -0.94 4.67 9.02
CA GLY A 95 -1.04 4.16 7.65
C GLY A 95 0.17 4.61 6.83
N LEU A 96 0.78 3.69 6.09
CA LEU A 96 1.98 3.90 5.29
C LEU A 96 1.74 3.39 3.87
N TRP A 97 2.38 4.02 2.89
CA TRP A 97 2.54 3.43 1.57
C TRP A 97 3.82 2.59 1.50
N ILE A 98 3.99 1.79 0.43
CA ILE A 98 5.10 0.84 0.32
C ILE A 98 6.48 1.51 0.37
N ASP A 99 6.62 2.72 -0.17
CA ASP A 99 7.84 3.53 -0.14
C ASP A 99 8.22 4.03 1.27
N GLU A 100 7.26 4.04 2.20
CA GLU A 100 7.50 4.33 3.60
C GLU A 100 7.68 3.05 4.41
N ALA A 101 6.84 2.04 4.18
CA ALA A 101 6.90 0.74 4.86
C ALA A 101 8.24 0.03 4.63
N VAL A 102 8.82 0.13 3.43
CA VAL A 102 10.14 -0.43 3.10
C VAL A 102 11.24 0.10 4.02
N LYS A 103 11.16 1.35 4.49
CA LYS A 103 12.18 1.93 5.38
C LYS A 103 12.19 1.20 6.73
N PHE A 104 11.01 0.85 7.25
CA PHE A 104 10.84 0.06 8.45
C PHE A 104 11.23 -1.39 8.24
N LEU A 105 10.81 -2.00 7.12
CA LEU A 105 11.18 -3.37 6.79
C LEU A 105 12.70 -3.53 6.64
N ARG A 106 13.39 -2.55 6.03
CA ARG A 106 14.85 -2.51 5.95
C ARG A 106 15.49 -2.46 7.33
N TRP A 107 14.94 -1.68 8.26
CA TRP A 107 15.40 -1.70 9.64
C TRP A 107 15.14 -3.07 10.28
N GLY A 108 13.97 -3.66 10.05
CA GLY A 108 13.63 -5.05 10.40
C GLY A 108 14.69 -6.06 9.96
N ALA A 109 15.12 -5.98 8.71
CA ALA A 109 16.10 -6.89 8.10
C ALA A 109 17.51 -6.78 8.72
N THR A 110 17.83 -5.68 9.43
CA THR A 110 19.09 -5.60 10.18
C THR A 110 19.13 -6.52 11.41
N GLY A 111 17.95 -6.98 11.88
CA GLY A 111 17.83 -7.98 12.93
C GLY A 111 17.12 -9.24 12.43
N SER A 112 15.79 -9.29 12.56
CA SER A 112 14.96 -10.41 12.08
C SER A 112 13.54 -9.95 11.82
N ILE A 113 12.93 -10.48 10.75
CA ILE A 113 11.51 -10.28 10.43
C ILE A 113 10.82 -11.64 10.51
N LEU A 114 9.74 -11.72 11.28
CA LEU A 114 8.89 -12.91 11.37
C LEU A 114 7.51 -12.59 10.79
N ARG A 115 7.01 -13.45 9.90
CA ARG A 115 5.61 -13.46 9.48
C ARG A 115 4.82 -14.28 10.51
N VAL A 116 3.91 -13.60 11.20
CA VAL A 116 3.16 -14.15 12.35
C VAL A 116 1.68 -13.87 12.16
N ARG A 117 0.86 -14.91 12.30
CA ARG A 117 -0.60 -14.76 12.34
C ARG A 117 -1.07 -14.43 13.75
N GLU A 118 -1.85 -13.36 13.92
CA GLU A 118 -2.43 -13.02 15.23
C GLU A 118 -3.48 -14.06 15.68
N GLN A 119 -3.77 -14.10 16.98
CA GLN A 119 -4.84 -14.94 17.54
C GLN A 119 -6.05 -14.07 17.88
N ILE A 120 -7.20 -14.42 17.31
CA ILE A 120 -8.49 -13.77 17.58
C ILE A 120 -9.54 -14.87 17.86
N PRO A 121 -10.16 -14.90 19.06
CA PRO A 121 -9.71 -14.18 20.25
C PRO A 121 -8.31 -14.68 20.69
N GLY A 122 -7.52 -13.80 21.29
CA GLY A 122 -6.21 -14.15 21.83
C GLY A 122 -6.25 -14.42 23.33
N ASP A 123 -5.20 -15.05 23.86
CA ASP A 123 -4.98 -15.32 25.29
C ASP A 123 -4.02 -14.30 25.95
N GLY A 124 -3.85 -13.15 25.30
CA GLY A 124 -3.04 -12.04 25.79
C GLY A 124 -3.61 -11.42 27.06
N SER A 125 -2.76 -10.89 27.95
CA SER A 125 -3.20 -10.24 29.19
C SER A 125 -2.37 -9.01 29.50
N GLN A 126 -3.05 -7.91 29.86
CA GLN A 126 -2.43 -6.65 30.29
C GLN A 126 -1.73 -6.76 31.66
N ALA A 127 -2.09 -7.76 32.47
CA ALA A 127 -1.55 -7.94 33.82
C ALA A 127 -0.09 -8.47 33.86
N ARG A 128 0.53 -8.73 32.70
CA ARG A 128 1.75 -9.57 32.59
C ARG A 128 3.07 -8.82 32.43
N GLY A 129 3.13 -7.51 32.74
CA GLY A 129 4.40 -6.82 32.90
C GLY A 129 4.36 -5.32 32.72
N TRP A 130 5.53 -4.69 32.75
CA TRP A 130 5.70 -3.30 32.33
C TRP A 130 5.44 -3.20 30.83
N ALA A 131 4.66 -2.19 30.41
CA ALA A 131 4.24 -1.97 29.04
C ALA A 131 5.41 -1.56 28.12
N ASN A 132 6.38 -2.46 27.90
CA ASN A 132 7.47 -2.29 26.95
C ASN A 132 7.10 -2.87 25.58
N CYS A 133 7.94 -2.63 24.57
CA CYS A 133 7.68 -3.05 23.20
C CYS A 133 7.42 -4.55 23.04
N ALA A 134 8.12 -5.42 23.76
CA ALA A 134 7.90 -6.87 23.68
C ALA A 134 6.54 -7.28 24.29
N VAL A 135 6.17 -6.71 25.43
CA VAL A 135 4.88 -6.99 26.08
C VAL A 135 3.73 -6.48 25.22
N GLN A 136 3.85 -5.27 24.66
CA GLN A 136 2.82 -4.67 23.80
C GLN A 136 2.62 -5.46 22.50
N ILE A 137 3.69 -5.89 21.83
CA ILE A 137 3.58 -6.73 20.63
C ILE A 137 3.01 -8.11 20.96
N SER A 138 3.41 -8.73 22.07
CA SER A 138 2.82 -9.99 22.51
C SER A 138 1.32 -9.86 22.75
N LEU A 139 0.89 -8.77 23.40
CA LEU A 139 -0.52 -8.48 23.65
C LEU A 139 -1.28 -8.23 22.33
N MET A 140 -0.72 -7.42 21.42
CA MET A 140 -1.30 -7.13 20.11
C MET A 140 -1.51 -8.42 19.30
N LEU A 141 -0.57 -9.37 19.35
CA LEU A 141 -0.69 -10.66 18.66
C LEU A 141 -1.63 -11.65 19.37
N GLY A 142 -2.20 -11.29 20.52
CA GLY A 142 -3.04 -12.17 21.32
C GLY A 142 -2.28 -13.30 22.02
N ARG A 143 -0.96 -13.17 22.22
CA ARG A 143 -0.12 -14.22 22.79
C ARG A 143 -0.05 -14.14 24.32
N PRO A 144 -0.07 -15.29 25.03
CA PRO A 144 -0.01 -15.33 26.48
C PRO A 144 1.41 -15.16 27.06
N TYR A 145 2.40 -14.80 26.24
CA TYR A 145 3.80 -14.90 26.62
C TYR A 145 4.21 -13.99 27.77
N TRP A 146 5.06 -14.54 28.63
CA TRP A 146 5.80 -13.78 29.61
C TRP A 146 7.20 -13.47 29.05
N CYS A 147 7.31 -12.40 28.27
CA CYS A 147 8.57 -11.96 27.68
C CYS A 147 8.86 -10.48 27.95
N TRP A 148 9.95 -10.22 28.66
CA TRP A 148 10.38 -8.87 29.03
C TRP A 148 11.34 -8.23 28.02
N THR A 149 11.87 -9.01 27.09
CA THR A 149 12.84 -8.54 26.10
C THR A 149 12.40 -8.91 24.69
N PRO A 150 12.72 -8.06 23.68
CA PRO A 150 12.45 -8.40 22.28
C PRO A 150 13.07 -9.73 21.86
N HIS A 151 14.29 -10.05 22.32
CA HIS A 151 14.89 -11.35 22.03
C HIS A 151 14.12 -12.52 22.67
N GLY A 152 13.57 -12.33 23.87
CA GLY A 152 12.70 -13.31 24.51
C GLY A 152 11.44 -13.58 23.70
N LEU A 153 10.78 -12.52 23.22
CA LEU A 153 9.61 -12.63 22.34
C LEU A 153 9.97 -13.31 21.01
N TYR A 154 11.07 -12.92 20.38
CA TYR A 154 11.57 -13.53 19.15
C TYR A 154 11.70 -15.05 19.28
N ARG A 155 12.35 -15.54 20.34
CA ARG A 155 12.54 -16.98 20.55
C ARG A 155 11.22 -17.73 20.71
N ARG A 156 10.21 -17.10 21.32
CA ARG A 156 8.89 -17.69 21.49
C ARG A 156 8.15 -17.77 20.15
N LEU A 157 8.05 -16.66 19.44
CA LEU A 157 7.40 -16.59 18.13
C LEU A 157 8.09 -17.50 17.11
N ALA A 158 9.42 -17.49 17.04
CA ALA A 158 10.17 -18.33 16.10
C ALA A 158 10.05 -19.84 16.38
N ALA A 159 9.55 -20.23 17.56
CA ALA A 159 9.27 -21.62 17.90
C ALA A 159 7.80 -22.02 17.63
N GLU A 160 6.94 -21.06 17.26
CA GLU A 160 5.54 -21.38 16.91
C GLU A 160 5.45 -22.07 15.55
N CYS A 161 4.52 -23.02 15.45
CA CYS A 161 4.18 -23.63 14.17
C CYS A 161 3.52 -22.60 13.25
N GLY A 162 3.97 -22.52 12.00
CA GLY A 162 3.44 -21.59 10.99
C GLY A 162 4.00 -20.17 11.06
N VAL A 163 4.95 -19.90 11.96
CA VAL A 163 5.74 -18.66 11.92
C VAL A 163 6.93 -18.84 10.99
N GLU A 164 7.09 -17.92 10.06
CA GLU A 164 8.15 -17.97 9.05
C GLU A 164 9.10 -16.78 9.19
N ARG A 165 10.38 -17.01 8.88
CA ARG A 165 11.34 -15.92 8.71
C ARG A 165 11.18 -15.32 7.33
N VAL A 166 11.19 -14.00 7.25
CA VAL A 166 11.03 -13.28 5.98
C VAL A 166 12.39 -12.84 5.46
N ASP A 167 12.74 -13.28 4.26
CA ASP A 167 13.80 -12.65 3.47
C ASP A 167 13.24 -11.39 2.81
N LEU A 168 13.83 -10.23 3.11
CA LEU A 168 13.28 -8.95 2.66
C LEU A 168 13.35 -8.80 1.13
N THR A 169 14.38 -9.35 0.49
CA THR A 169 14.59 -9.16 -0.95
C THR A 169 13.52 -9.92 -1.73
N GLU A 170 13.36 -11.21 -1.44
CA GLU A 170 12.33 -12.06 -2.04
C GLU A 170 10.92 -11.55 -1.74
N PHE A 171 10.71 -11.11 -0.50
CA PHE A 171 9.43 -10.56 -0.07
C PHE A 171 9.03 -9.30 -0.85
N LEU A 172 9.96 -8.35 -1.01
CA LEU A 172 9.68 -7.10 -1.74
C LEU A 172 9.41 -7.37 -3.22
N GLU A 173 10.17 -8.27 -3.85
CA GLU A 173 9.94 -8.64 -5.25
C GLU A 173 8.53 -9.22 -5.45
N THR A 174 8.13 -10.16 -4.60
CA THR A 174 6.80 -10.78 -4.65
C THR A 174 5.69 -9.76 -4.38
N THR A 175 5.91 -8.88 -3.40
CA THR A 175 4.94 -7.85 -2.99
C THR A 175 4.74 -6.82 -4.10
N ILE A 176 5.83 -6.31 -4.69
CA ILE A 176 5.77 -5.31 -5.76
C ILE A 176 5.17 -5.92 -7.03
N THR A 177 5.53 -7.16 -7.37
CA THR A 177 4.92 -7.89 -8.50
C THR A 177 3.41 -7.97 -8.32
N SER A 178 2.95 -8.48 -7.17
CA SER A 178 1.53 -8.69 -6.88
C SER A 178 0.75 -7.37 -6.84
N ALA A 179 1.30 -6.35 -6.18
CA ALA A 179 0.67 -5.03 -6.09
C ALA A 179 0.54 -4.37 -7.46
N THR A 180 1.61 -4.41 -8.26
CA THR A 180 1.61 -3.79 -9.59
C THR A 180 0.63 -4.50 -10.53
N GLN A 181 0.69 -5.84 -10.61
CA GLN A 181 -0.23 -6.62 -11.44
C GLN A 181 -1.69 -6.33 -11.09
N LYS A 182 -2.02 -6.29 -9.79
CA LYS A 182 -3.37 -6.00 -9.33
C LYS A 182 -3.83 -4.59 -9.71
N ILE A 183 -2.99 -3.57 -9.49
CA ILE A 183 -3.34 -2.19 -9.85
C ILE A 183 -3.59 -2.07 -11.35
N ILE A 184 -2.74 -2.69 -12.19
CA ILE A 184 -2.89 -2.66 -13.64
C ILE A 184 -4.13 -3.44 -14.08
N SER A 185 -4.38 -4.64 -13.55
CA SER A 185 -5.55 -5.46 -13.93
C SER A 185 -6.85 -4.76 -13.55
N ASP A 186 -6.92 -4.21 -12.35
CA ASP A 186 -8.12 -3.56 -11.83
C ASP A 186 -8.38 -2.24 -12.57
N GLY A 187 -7.33 -1.47 -12.86
CA GLY A 187 -7.45 -0.16 -13.50
C GLY A 187 -7.69 -0.21 -15.01
N LEU A 188 -7.00 -1.09 -15.75
CA LEU A 188 -7.21 -1.22 -17.20
C LEU A 188 -8.51 -1.95 -17.52
N GLY A 189 -8.97 -2.84 -16.64
CA GLY A 189 -10.19 -3.60 -16.81
C GLY A 189 -10.19 -4.45 -18.08
N HIS A 190 -11.38 -4.67 -18.66
CA HIS A 190 -11.54 -5.54 -19.82
C HIS A 190 -11.21 -4.83 -21.15
N LEU A 191 -9.94 -4.91 -21.57
CA LEU A 191 -9.45 -4.30 -22.81
C LEU A 191 -10.24 -4.66 -24.09
N PRO A 192 -10.72 -5.91 -24.31
CA PRO A 192 -11.47 -6.24 -25.52
C PRO A 192 -12.77 -5.43 -25.71
N ALA A 193 -13.32 -4.83 -24.64
CA ALA A 193 -14.44 -3.92 -24.78
C ALA A 193 -14.06 -2.62 -25.49
N LEU A 194 -12.83 -2.12 -25.30
CA LEU A 194 -12.34 -0.89 -25.93
C LEU A 194 -12.13 -1.05 -27.42
N LEU A 195 -11.76 -2.25 -27.86
CA LEU A 195 -11.52 -2.56 -29.28
C LEU A 195 -12.80 -2.47 -30.14
N ARG A 196 -13.99 -2.49 -29.51
CA ARG A 196 -15.28 -2.34 -30.20
C ARG A 196 -15.72 -0.88 -30.37
N LEU A 197 -14.98 0.06 -29.81
CA LEU A 197 -15.27 1.48 -29.91
C LEU A 197 -14.64 2.08 -31.17
N GLU A 198 -15.11 3.26 -31.56
CA GLU A 198 -14.41 4.07 -32.57
C GLU A 198 -12.99 4.45 -32.07
N PRO A 199 -12.00 4.60 -32.97
CA PRO A 199 -10.59 4.78 -32.58
C PRO A 199 -10.36 5.91 -31.57
N GLU A 200 -10.99 7.07 -31.78
CA GLU A 200 -10.89 8.20 -30.85
C GLU A 200 -11.47 7.84 -29.47
N ALA A 201 -12.67 7.26 -29.43
CA ALA A 201 -13.30 6.85 -28.18
C ALA A 201 -12.48 5.77 -27.44
N ALA A 202 -11.89 4.81 -28.17
CA ALA A 202 -11.03 3.79 -27.59
C ALA A 202 -9.77 4.40 -26.95
N LEU A 203 -9.12 5.33 -27.65
CA LEU A 203 -7.93 6.04 -27.16
C LEU A 203 -8.24 6.94 -25.95
N MET A 204 -9.38 7.62 -25.95
CA MET A 204 -9.80 8.44 -24.81
C MET A 204 -10.12 7.58 -23.58
N ASN A 205 -10.83 6.47 -23.76
CA ASN A 205 -11.15 5.56 -22.66
C ASN A 205 -9.89 4.91 -22.06
N VAL A 206 -8.91 4.54 -22.90
CA VAL A 206 -7.65 3.97 -22.39
C VAL A 206 -6.78 5.06 -21.73
N ALA A 207 -6.79 6.30 -22.25
CA ALA A 207 -6.13 7.45 -21.62
C ALA A 207 -6.66 7.69 -20.21
N GLU A 208 -7.98 7.80 -20.06
CA GLU A 208 -8.64 8.04 -18.78
C GLU A 208 -8.27 6.96 -17.75
N ARG A 209 -8.35 5.67 -18.14
CA ARG A 209 -7.98 4.54 -17.28
C ARG A 209 -6.52 4.60 -16.86
N ILE A 210 -5.61 4.87 -17.79
CA ILE A 210 -4.18 4.95 -17.50
C ILE A 210 -3.88 6.15 -16.60
N SER A 211 -4.48 7.31 -16.84
CA SER A 211 -4.35 8.50 -15.99
C SER A 211 -4.83 8.22 -14.57
N ASN A 212 -6.02 7.61 -14.40
CA ASN A 212 -6.54 7.23 -13.10
C ASN A 212 -5.63 6.23 -12.37
N ILE A 213 -4.98 5.31 -13.08
CA ILE A 213 -3.95 4.45 -12.49
C ILE A 213 -2.73 5.28 -12.08
N MET A 214 -2.12 6.01 -13.01
CA MET A 214 -0.84 6.70 -12.85
C MET A 214 -0.84 7.69 -11.70
N PHE A 215 -1.96 8.38 -11.48
CA PHE A 215 -2.10 9.40 -10.45
C PHE A 215 -2.71 8.88 -9.15
N SER A 216 -3.15 7.61 -9.10
CA SER A 216 -3.65 7.05 -7.85
C SER A 216 -2.54 6.96 -6.78
N PRO A 217 -2.85 7.25 -5.51
CA PRO A 217 -1.85 7.21 -4.42
C PRO A 217 -1.13 5.86 -4.33
N ARG A 218 -1.87 4.76 -4.51
CA ARG A 218 -1.34 3.38 -4.51
C ARG A 218 -0.31 3.13 -5.61
N TYR A 219 -0.51 3.71 -6.80
CA TYR A 219 0.43 3.54 -7.90
C TYR A 219 1.64 4.46 -7.73
N LEU A 220 1.44 5.72 -7.30
CA LEU A 220 2.53 6.69 -7.08
C LEU A 220 3.55 6.24 -6.02
N ALA A 221 3.15 5.39 -5.07
CA ALA A 221 4.06 4.78 -4.12
C ALA A 221 5.10 3.83 -4.77
N LEU A 222 4.76 3.18 -5.89
CA LEU A 222 5.64 2.23 -6.58
C LEU A 222 6.86 2.89 -7.26
N PRO A 223 6.73 3.96 -8.07
CA PRO A 223 7.87 4.67 -8.61
C PRO A 223 8.67 5.38 -7.49
N ARG A 224 8.03 5.86 -6.42
CA ARG A 224 8.76 6.39 -5.24
C ARG A 224 9.65 5.33 -4.60
N PHE A 225 9.12 4.11 -4.43
CA PHE A 225 9.90 2.95 -3.99
C PHE A 225 11.05 2.65 -4.97
N ALA A 226 10.77 2.54 -6.27
CA ALA A 226 11.77 2.18 -7.27
C ALA A 226 12.93 3.18 -7.32
N VAL A 227 12.63 4.48 -7.21
CA VAL A 227 13.64 5.55 -7.19
C VAL A 227 14.46 5.55 -5.90
N SER A 228 13.80 5.40 -4.75
CA SER A 228 14.47 5.53 -3.44
C SER A 228 15.22 4.28 -3.00
N GLU A 229 14.75 3.10 -3.39
CA GLU A 229 15.25 1.81 -2.88
C GLU A 229 15.73 0.86 -3.99
N GLY A 230 15.58 1.20 -5.27
CA GLY A 230 15.94 0.32 -6.39
C GLY A 230 17.42 -0.04 -6.47
N SER A 231 18.32 0.80 -5.96
CA SER A 231 19.75 0.45 -5.84
C SER A 231 20.01 -0.66 -4.83
N ARG A 232 19.14 -0.81 -3.82
CA ARG A 232 19.24 -1.85 -2.78
C ARG A 232 18.44 -3.11 -3.14
N PHE A 233 17.30 -2.93 -3.79
CA PHE A 233 16.40 -4.01 -4.20
C PHE A 233 16.15 -3.97 -5.71
N PRO A 234 17.17 -4.27 -6.53
CA PRO A 234 17.09 -4.12 -7.99
C PRO A 234 16.04 -5.03 -8.61
N THR A 235 15.85 -6.25 -8.09
CA THR A 235 14.84 -7.18 -8.61
C THR A 235 13.42 -6.67 -8.34
N ALA A 236 13.14 -6.15 -7.14
CA ALA A 236 11.86 -5.54 -6.82
C ALA A 236 11.58 -4.28 -7.65
N ALA A 237 12.58 -3.42 -7.89
CA ALA A 237 12.42 -2.27 -8.79
C ALA A 237 12.16 -2.71 -10.24
N ALA A 238 12.86 -3.73 -10.73
CA ALA A 238 12.63 -4.31 -12.05
C ALA A 238 11.23 -4.92 -12.19
N ALA A 239 10.73 -5.55 -11.13
CA ALA A 239 9.37 -6.10 -11.08
C ALA A 239 8.31 -5.01 -11.30
N PHE A 240 8.47 -3.83 -10.69
CA PHE A 240 7.61 -2.67 -10.95
C PHE A 240 7.61 -2.30 -12.45
N PHE A 241 8.78 -2.12 -13.06
CA PHE A 241 8.87 -1.75 -14.48
C PHE A 241 8.25 -2.79 -15.42
N THR A 242 8.49 -4.07 -15.14
CA THR A 242 8.05 -5.21 -15.95
C THR A 242 6.55 -5.43 -15.88
N HIS A 243 5.97 -5.33 -14.68
CA HIS A 243 4.56 -5.62 -14.44
C HIS A 243 3.66 -4.37 -14.45
N GLY A 244 4.24 -3.17 -14.49
CA GLY A 244 3.52 -1.90 -14.50
C GLY A 244 3.64 -1.19 -15.85
N PRO A 245 4.62 -0.28 -16.03
CA PRO A 245 4.81 0.50 -17.25
C PRO A 245 4.80 -0.33 -18.55
N LEU A 246 5.47 -1.50 -18.57
CA LEU A 246 5.50 -2.33 -19.76
C LEU A 246 4.13 -2.96 -20.10
N GLN A 247 3.34 -3.32 -19.09
CA GLN A 247 1.98 -3.85 -19.30
C GLN A 247 1.05 -2.77 -19.85
N VAL A 248 1.15 -1.54 -19.32
CA VAL A 248 0.41 -0.38 -19.82
C VAL A 248 0.77 -0.09 -21.27
N LYS A 249 2.06 -0.08 -21.62
CA LYS A 249 2.53 0.08 -23.01
C LYS A 249 1.99 -1.02 -23.92
N THR A 250 1.97 -2.27 -23.45
CA THR A 250 1.44 -3.41 -24.20
C THR A 250 -0.06 -3.24 -24.47
N ALA A 251 -0.83 -2.78 -23.48
CA ALA A 251 -2.26 -2.51 -23.63
C ALA A 251 -2.55 -1.40 -24.64
N VAL A 252 -1.83 -0.28 -24.58
CA VAL A 252 -1.96 0.81 -25.57
C VAL A 252 -1.58 0.32 -26.96
N SER A 253 -0.50 -0.44 -27.08
CA SER A 253 -0.06 -0.99 -28.37
C SER A 253 -1.12 -1.92 -28.98
N ALA A 254 -1.85 -2.68 -28.16
CA ALA A 254 -2.94 -3.52 -28.62
C ALA A 254 -4.12 -2.70 -29.17
N VAL A 255 -4.51 -1.62 -28.48
CA VAL A 255 -5.58 -0.71 -28.94
C VAL A 255 -5.18 -0.03 -30.25
N VAL A 256 -3.99 0.57 -30.30
CA VAL A 256 -3.49 1.24 -31.50
C VAL A 256 -3.36 0.26 -32.67
N SER A 257 -2.77 -0.92 -32.43
CA SER A 257 -2.62 -1.93 -33.49
C SER A 257 -3.96 -2.38 -34.06
N HIS A 258 -5.00 -2.51 -33.24
CA HIS A 258 -6.32 -2.94 -33.69
C HIS A 258 -6.91 -1.96 -34.70
N HIS A 259 -6.85 -0.65 -34.40
CA HIS A 259 -7.41 0.38 -35.27
C HIS A 259 -6.50 0.75 -36.45
N CYS A 260 -5.18 0.54 -36.34
CA CYS A 260 -4.24 0.82 -37.44
C CYS A 260 -4.10 -0.32 -38.45
N ARG A 261 -4.27 -1.60 -38.04
CA ARG A 261 -4.27 -2.74 -38.97
C ARG A 261 -5.46 -2.73 -39.92
N ALA A 262 -6.58 -2.12 -39.53
CA ALA A 262 -7.70 -1.87 -40.43
C ALA A 262 -7.37 -0.91 -41.59
N ALA A 263 -6.23 -0.20 -41.53
CA ALA A 263 -5.82 0.82 -42.48
C ALA A 263 -4.51 0.51 -43.25
N GLU A 264 -3.92 -0.69 -43.10
CA GLU A 264 -2.68 -1.15 -43.80
C GLU A 264 -1.44 -0.22 -43.74
N ARG A 265 -1.32 0.64 -42.72
CA ARG A 265 -0.44 1.83 -42.81
C ARG A 265 0.73 1.95 -41.83
N ILE A 266 0.94 1.00 -40.92
CA ILE A 266 1.93 1.17 -39.83
C ILE A 266 2.74 -0.12 -39.60
N HIS A 267 4.07 0.00 -39.58
CA HIS A 267 4.98 -1.09 -39.21
C HIS A 267 5.09 -1.25 -37.68
N ASP A 268 5.48 -2.44 -37.19
CA ASP A 268 5.56 -2.73 -35.75
C ASP A 268 6.49 -1.76 -34.98
N CYS A 269 7.59 -1.32 -35.60
CA CYS A 269 8.52 -0.36 -35.00
C CYS A 269 7.93 1.05 -34.86
N GLU A 270 6.94 1.40 -35.68
CA GLU A 270 6.20 2.67 -35.60
C GLU A 270 5.09 2.58 -34.55
N LEU A 271 4.46 1.42 -34.41
CA LEU A 271 3.46 1.15 -33.38
C LEU A 271 4.03 1.32 -31.96
N GLU A 272 5.24 0.80 -31.72
CA GLU A 272 5.92 0.93 -30.43
C GLU A 272 6.22 2.40 -30.09
N LYS A 273 6.72 3.15 -31.08
CA LYS A 273 7.01 4.59 -30.93
C LYS A 273 5.74 5.40 -30.69
N LEU A 274 4.66 5.10 -31.40
CA LEU A 274 3.38 5.78 -31.27
C LEU A 274 2.77 5.55 -29.88
N SER A 275 2.80 4.30 -29.40
CA SER A 275 2.32 3.96 -28.05
C SER A 275 3.16 4.62 -26.96
N GLN A 276 4.48 4.67 -27.15
CA GLN A 276 5.38 5.39 -26.25
C GLN A 276 5.09 6.89 -26.23
N ALA A 277 4.90 7.51 -27.40
CA ALA A 277 4.58 8.93 -27.53
C ALA A 277 3.25 9.27 -26.85
N PHE A 278 2.22 8.44 -27.05
CA PHE A 278 0.93 8.58 -26.38
C PHE A 278 1.06 8.55 -24.85
N LEU A 279 1.77 7.57 -24.29
CA LEU A 279 2.02 7.50 -22.85
C LEU A 279 2.84 8.69 -22.33
N SER A 280 3.82 9.16 -23.09
CA SER A 280 4.60 10.35 -22.74
C SER A 280 3.74 11.61 -22.67
N LEU A 281 2.76 11.75 -23.58
CA LEU A 281 1.79 12.87 -23.55
C LEU A 281 0.88 12.81 -22.33
N LEU A 282 0.36 11.63 -21.97
CA LEU A 282 -0.48 11.45 -20.77
C LEU A 282 0.29 11.76 -19.48
N ARG A 283 1.53 11.30 -19.41
CA ARG A 283 2.36 11.45 -18.21
C ARG A 283 2.78 12.91 -17.99
N GLY A 284 3.29 13.54 -19.05
CA GLY A 284 3.87 14.88 -18.99
C GLY A 284 4.89 15.06 -17.84
N ASN A 285 5.01 16.30 -17.36
CA ASN A 285 5.76 16.61 -16.13
C ASN A 285 4.95 16.37 -14.86
N LEU A 286 3.63 16.29 -14.96
CA LEU A 286 2.72 16.15 -13.83
C LEU A 286 2.94 14.87 -13.04
N HIS A 287 3.24 13.75 -13.71
CA HIS A 287 3.60 12.53 -12.99
C HIS A 287 4.90 12.68 -12.20
N LEU A 288 5.89 13.43 -12.73
CA LEU A 288 7.11 13.69 -11.98
C LEU A 288 6.82 14.58 -10.76
N GLU A 289 6.04 15.65 -10.94
CA GLU A 289 5.58 16.52 -9.86
C GLU A 289 4.82 15.73 -8.78
N ALA A 290 3.91 14.83 -9.18
CA ALA A 290 3.16 13.96 -8.28
C ALA A 290 4.07 12.96 -7.54
N VAL A 291 5.04 12.35 -8.23
CA VAL A 291 6.03 11.45 -7.59
C VAL A 291 6.89 12.21 -6.58
N LEU A 292 7.28 13.44 -6.90
CA LEU A 292 8.06 14.32 -6.01
C LEU A 292 7.23 14.93 -4.86
N GLY A 293 5.90 14.83 -4.93
CA GLY A 293 4.99 15.43 -3.95
C GLY A 293 4.88 16.95 -4.06
N CYS A 294 5.18 17.51 -5.24
CA CYS A 294 5.11 18.96 -5.50
C CYS A 294 3.68 19.47 -5.66
N GLU A 295 2.77 18.64 -6.16
CA GLU A 295 1.34 18.96 -6.27
C GLU A 295 0.49 17.97 -5.46
N THR A 296 -0.63 18.47 -4.92
CA THR A 296 -1.74 17.61 -4.50
C THR A 296 -2.31 16.92 -5.74
N GLU A 297 -2.72 15.65 -5.58
CA GLU A 297 -3.31 14.79 -6.61
C GLU A 297 -4.11 15.60 -7.66
N PRO A 298 -3.78 15.48 -8.96
CA PRO A 298 -4.39 16.32 -9.98
C PRO A 298 -5.91 16.15 -9.95
N SER A 299 -6.62 17.27 -10.01
CA SER A 299 -8.08 17.23 -10.01
C SER A 299 -8.58 16.54 -11.29
N GLN A 300 -9.79 16.01 -11.26
CA GLN A 300 -10.41 15.45 -12.46
C GLN A 300 -10.45 16.48 -13.61
N ALA A 301 -10.54 17.78 -13.30
CA ALA A 301 -10.46 18.85 -14.29
C ALA A 301 -9.07 18.95 -14.95
N ASP A 302 -7.98 18.71 -14.21
CA ASP A 302 -6.61 18.70 -14.75
C ASP A 302 -6.37 17.51 -15.67
N LEU A 303 -7.00 16.37 -15.36
CA LEU A 303 -6.99 15.17 -16.20
C LEU A 303 -7.79 15.39 -17.50
N THR A 304 -9.01 15.91 -17.41
CA THR A 304 -9.87 16.18 -18.58
C THR A 304 -9.32 17.29 -19.50
N ALA A 305 -8.71 18.34 -18.96
CA ALA A 305 -8.17 19.43 -19.78
C ALA A 305 -7.07 18.99 -20.76
N ARG A 306 -6.36 17.90 -20.42
CA ARG A 306 -5.26 17.36 -21.24
C ARG A 306 -5.69 16.29 -22.23
N GLU A 307 -6.71 15.52 -21.87
CA GLU A 307 -7.51 14.72 -22.79
C GLU A 307 -7.99 15.56 -23.98
N VAL A 308 -8.32 16.83 -23.75
CA VAL A 308 -8.78 17.77 -24.80
C VAL A 308 -7.63 18.45 -25.57
N CYS A 309 -6.46 18.69 -24.95
CA CYS A 309 -5.31 19.34 -25.62
C CYS A 309 -4.60 18.46 -26.67
N GLY A 310 -5.03 17.21 -26.88
CA GLY A 310 -4.66 16.41 -28.05
C GLY A 310 -5.29 16.89 -29.38
N ARG A 311 -6.23 17.85 -29.34
CA ARG A 311 -6.71 18.52 -30.55
C ARG A 311 -5.63 19.46 -31.08
N SER A 312 -4.96 19.02 -32.15
CA SER A 312 -4.08 19.89 -32.95
C SER A 312 -4.79 21.21 -33.25
N PRO A 313 -4.20 22.38 -32.96
CA PRO A 313 -4.78 23.64 -33.40
C PRO A 313 -4.80 23.64 -34.92
N SER A 314 -6.00 23.72 -35.51
CA SER A 314 -6.18 23.99 -36.94
C SER A 314 -5.33 25.21 -37.31
N PRO A 315 -4.66 25.24 -38.49
CA PRO A 315 -3.85 26.38 -38.87
C PRO A 315 -4.76 27.61 -38.91
N VAL A 316 -4.47 28.58 -38.06
CA VAL A 316 -5.12 29.90 -38.11
C VAL A 316 -4.72 30.53 -39.44
N ASP A 317 -5.75 30.82 -40.21
CA ASP A 317 -5.72 31.46 -41.52
C ASP A 317 -5.06 32.85 -41.42
N GLN A 318 -3.76 32.93 -41.72
CA GLN A 318 -3.06 34.21 -41.88
C GLN A 318 -3.32 34.77 -43.28
N ARG A 319 -4.56 35.15 -43.56
CA ARG A 319 -4.89 36.07 -44.65
C ARG A 319 -6.13 36.88 -44.31
N THR A 320 -5.92 38.04 -43.70
CA THR A 320 -6.55 39.31 -44.09
C THR A 320 -6.05 40.41 -43.15
N GLY A 321 -5.35 41.39 -43.71
CA GLY A 321 -4.85 42.55 -42.99
C GLY A 321 -4.00 43.45 -43.88
N ALA A 322 -4.49 43.73 -45.08
CA ALA A 322 -3.93 44.74 -45.98
C ALA A 322 -4.95 45.89 -46.11
N GLY A 323 -4.47 47.13 -45.91
CA GLY A 323 -5.22 48.39 -46.01
C GLY A 323 -5.86 48.78 -44.68
N SER A 324 -5.64 49.97 -44.11
CA SER A 324 -5.32 51.27 -44.71
C SER A 324 -4.80 52.23 -43.62
N GLU A 325 -3.58 52.73 -43.76
CA GLU A 325 -3.14 53.97 -43.11
C GLU A 325 -3.13 55.06 -44.18
N GLU A 326 -4.06 56.01 -44.09
CA GLU A 326 -3.93 57.28 -44.79
C GLU A 326 -4.52 58.42 -43.93
N SER A 327 -3.67 59.43 -43.73
CA SER A 327 -3.99 60.84 -43.46
C SER A 327 -4.55 61.25 -42.09
N SER A 328 -3.70 61.89 -41.28
CA SER A 328 -3.95 63.27 -40.81
C SER A 328 -2.70 63.88 -40.18
N MET A 329 -2.08 64.81 -40.92
CA MET A 329 -1.22 65.87 -40.38
C MET A 329 -2.06 67.14 -40.21
N GLY A 330 -1.86 67.82 -39.09
CA GLY A 330 -1.78 69.29 -39.01
C GLY A 330 -3.07 70.12 -39.14
N GLY A 331 -3.45 70.76 -38.02
CA GLY A 331 -4.49 71.79 -37.95
C GLY A 331 -5.02 71.95 -36.55
#